data_AF-A0A1B6KN68-F1
#
_entry.id   AF-A0A1B6KN68-F1
#
_cell.length_a   1.000
_cell.length_b   1.000
_cell.length_c   1.000
_cell.angle_alpha   90.00
_cell.angle_beta   90.00
_cell.angle_gamma   90.00
#
_symmetry.space_group_name_H-M   'P 1'
#
loop_
_entity.id
_entity.type
_entity.pdbx_description
1 polymer ?
#
loop_
_entity_poly.entity_id
_entity_poly.type
_entity_poly.pdbx_seq_one_letter_code
_entity_poly.pdbx_strand_id
1 'polypeptide(L)'
;QMRVKSWKDLCAEMKIVFQKPDYSFRLQQEIFNRFQGEQESIDMFIASMEGLYSRLPELTPESSRLAQIMNNLHPHLQDRLNLFDIKNLDELRTMGRKAEAGRFRYAFPRQTPRSNAILEPDLAYREPTGRRGVTAGRVCSIQPK
;
A
#
# COMPACT_ATOMS: atom_id res chain seq x y z
N GLN A 1 17.06 33.03 38.31
CA GLN A 1 17.53 31.75 37.73
C GLN A 1 17.18 31.73 36.25
N MET A 2 18.16 31.71 35.33
CA MET A 2 17.90 31.72 33.87
C MET A 2 17.34 30.35 33.44
N ARG A 3 16.12 30.35 32.89
CA ARG A 3 15.43 29.16 32.38
C ARG A 3 15.98 28.68 31.04
N VAL A 4 16.47 29.59 30.20
CA VAL A 4 17.02 29.29 28.88
C VAL A 4 18.54 29.41 28.93
N LYS A 5 19.26 28.32 28.66
CA LYS A 5 20.73 28.28 28.62
C LYS A 5 21.30 27.85 27.27
N SER A 6 20.44 27.32 26.39
CA SER A 6 20.80 26.86 25.07
C SER A 6 19.68 27.17 24.06
N TRP A 7 20.01 27.08 22.78
CA TRP A 7 19.02 27.16 21.70
C TRP A 7 17.92 26.10 21.84
N LYS A 8 18.27 24.91 22.34
CA LYS A 8 17.32 23.82 22.61
C LYS A 8 16.32 24.22 23.71
N ASP A 9 16.79 24.86 24.77
CA ASP A 9 15.93 25.33 25.86
C ASP A 9 15.01 26.46 25.38
N LEU A 10 15.50 27.36 24.54
CA LEU A 10 14.68 28.41 23.95
C LEU A 10 13.57 27.82 23.09
N CYS A 11 13.89 26.86 22.22
CA CYS A 11 12.90 26.17 21.40
C CYS A 11 11.87 25.43 22.26
N ALA A 12 12.28 24.82 23.36
CA ALA A 12 11.38 24.13 24.28
C ALA A 12 10.40 25.11 24.96
N GLU A 13 10.90 26.25 25.47
CA GLU A 13 10.07 27.30 26.07
C GLU A 13 9.11 27.92 25.05
N MET A 14 9.55 28.17 23.81
CA MET A 14 8.67 28.64 22.75
C MET A 14 7.55 27.64 22.45
N LYS A 15 7.84 26.34 22.43
CA LYS A 15 6.79 25.31 22.25
C LYS A 15 5.78 25.37 23.39
N ILE A 16 6.21 25.54 24.64
CA ILE A 16 5.30 25.65 25.80
C ILE A 16 4.37 26.87 25.67
N VAL A 17 4.91 28.02 25.23
CA VAL A 17 4.13 29.26 25.12
C VAL A 17 3.17 29.26 23.93
N PHE A 18 3.59 28.69 22.80
CA PHE A 18 2.86 28.85 21.53
C PHE A 18 2.14 27.58 21.05
N GLN A 19 2.47 26.38 21.56
CA GLN A 19 1.72 25.17 21.24
C GLN A 19 0.56 24.98 22.23
N LYS A 20 -0.52 24.34 21.74
CA LYS A 20 -1.59 23.90 22.63
C LYS A 20 -1.06 22.80 23.56
N PRO A 21 -1.49 22.75 24.84
CA PRO A 21 -1.05 21.73 25.78
C PRO A 21 -1.26 20.28 25.30
N ASP A 22 -2.28 20.07 24.47
CA ASP A 22 -2.66 18.76 23.90
C ASP A 22 -2.11 18.50 22.49
N TYR A 23 -1.19 19.34 21.99
CA TYR A 23 -0.68 19.28 20.62
C TYR A 23 -0.16 17.89 20.24
N SER A 24 0.69 17.28 21.07
CA SER A 24 1.27 15.96 20.80
C SER A 24 0.21 14.88 20.71
N PHE A 25 -0.79 14.91 21.60
CA PHE A 25 -1.90 13.97 21.60
C PHE A 25 -2.76 14.13 20.33
N ARG A 26 -3.09 15.37 19.95
CA ARG A 26 -3.84 15.67 18.73
C ARG A 26 -3.07 15.26 17.47
N LEU A 27 -1.75 15.44 17.46
CA LEU A 27 -0.90 15.02 16.35
C LEU A 27 -0.84 13.49 16.22
N GLN A 28 -0.78 12.76 17.34
CA GLN A 28 -0.90 11.30 17.32
C GLN A 28 -2.25 10.87 16.75
N GLN A 29 -3.35 11.48 17.20
CA GLN A 29 -4.68 11.21 16.63
C GLN A 29 -4.75 11.53 15.14
N GLU A 30 -4.11 12.61 14.69
CA GLU A 30 -4.01 12.95 13.28
C GLU A 30 -3.28 11.86 12.49
N ILE A 31 -2.13 11.38 12.99
CA ILE A 31 -1.39 10.24 12.39
C ILE A 31 -2.29 9.00 12.28
N PHE A 32 -3.01 8.63 13.34
CA PHE A 32 -3.89 7.45 13.32
C PHE A 32 -5.05 7.60 12.32
N ASN A 33 -5.59 8.80 12.15
CA ASN A 33 -6.74 9.07 11.28
C ASN A 33 -6.35 9.50 9.85
N ARG A 34 -5.05 9.63 9.55
CA ARG A 34 -4.54 10.08 8.25
C ARG A 34 -4.51 8.93 7.26
N PHE A 35 -5.55 8.80 6.43
CA PHE A 35 -5.57 7.85 5.32
C PHE A 35 -4.98 8.44 4.05
N GLN A 36 -4.42 7.59 3.18
CA GLN A 36 -3.95 7.97 1.85
C GLN A 36 -5.15 8.39 0.97
N GLY A 37 -5.06 9.58 0.35
CA GLY A 37 -6.11 10.06 -0.56
C GLY A 37 -6.16 9.28 -1.88
N GLU A 38 -7.29 9.29 -2.58
CA GLU A 38 -7.50 8.53 -3.83
C GLU A 38 -6.52 8.90 -4.97
N GLN A 39 -6.10 10.16 -5.00
CA GLN A 39 -5.18 10.73 -5.98
C GLN A 39 -3.79 10.99 -5.39
N GLU A 40 -3.58 10.66 -4.12
CA GLU A 40 -2.31 10.87 -3.44
C GLU A 40 -1.35 9.73 -3.78
N SER A 41 -0.21 10.06 -4.40
CA SER A 41 0.83 9.06 -4.67
C SER A 41 1.46 8.54 -3.37
N ILE A 42 1.96 7.30 -3.42
CA ILE A 42 2.67 6.67 -2.29
C ILE A 42 3.81 7.54 -1.76
N ASP A 43 4.55 8.21 -2.65
CA ASP A 43 5.67 9.08 -2.26
C ASP A 43 5.21 10.29 -1.46
N MET A 44 4.15 10.96 -1.92
CA MET A 44 3.58 12.12 -1.24
C MET A 44 2.95 11.74 0.10
N PHE A 45 2.30 10.58 0.16
CA PHE A 45 1.72 10.06 1.39
C PHE A 45 2.80 9.73 2.43
N ILE A 46 3.84 8.97 2.05
CA ILE A 46 4.96 8.65 2.95
C ILE A 46 5.66 9.93 3.41
N ALA A 47 5.92 10.89 2.51
CA ALA A 47 6.54 12.16 2.88
C ALA A 47 5.69 12.95 3.89
N SER A 48 4.38 12.95 3.72
CA SER A 48 3.44 13.58 4.66
C SER A 48 3.48 12.91 6.03
N MET A 49 3.43 11.57 6.06
CA MET A 49 3.50 10.79 7.31
C MET A 49 4.83 10.97 8.04
N GLU A 50 5.96 10.93 7.33
CA GLU A 50 7.29 11.22 7.90
C GLU A 50 7.33 12.64 8.50
N GLY A 51 6.71 13.61 7.84
CA GLY A 51 6.58 14.97 8.36
C GLY A 51 5.74 15.04 9.64
N LEU A 52 4.69 14.24 9.79
CA LEU A 52 3.91 14.18 11.02
C LEU A 52 4.74 13.54 12.15
N TYR A 53 5.39 12.41 11.87
CA TYR A 53 6.25 11.73 12.84
C TYR A 53 7.43 12.60 13.31
N SER A 54 8.03 13.39 12.41
CA SER A 54 9.16 14.28 12.77
C SER A 54 8.78 15.42 13.73
N ARG A 55 7.47 15.69 13.88
CA ARG A 55 6.94 16.73 14.79
C ARG A 55 6.56 16.20 16.16
N LEU A 56 6.51 14.88 16.34
CA LEU A 56 6.31 14.27 17.65
C LEU A 56 7.52 14.56 18.55
N PRO A 57 7.29 14.74 19.87
CA PRO A 57 8.38 14.93 20.82
C PRO A 57 9.27 13.69 20.97
N GLU A 58 8.71 12.50 20.74
CA GLU A 58 9.37 11.22 20.86
C GLU A 58 9.49 10.53 19.50
N LEU A 59 10.64 9.90 19.28
CA LEU A 59 10.90 9.12 18.06
C LEU A 59 10.08 7.83 18.13
N THR A 60 9.20 7.65 17.14
CA THR A 60 8.48 6.39 16.96
C THR A 60 9.37 5.40 16.21
N PRO A 61 9.52 4.15 16.71
CA PRO A 61 10.29 3.11 16.01
C PRO A 61 9.83 2.95 14.57
N GLU A 62 10.76 2.75 13.64
CA GLU A 62 10.44 2.61 12.21
C GLU A 62 9.45 1.47 11.94
N SER A 63 9.59 0.34 12.63
CA SER A 63 8.66 -0.79 12.51
C SER A 63 7.22 -0.41 12.86
N SER A 64 7.02 0.38 13.92
CA SER A 64 5.70 0.87 14.32
C SER A 64 5.16 1.90 13.32
N ARG A 65 6.02 2.79 12.80
CA ARG A 65 5.65 3.76 11.75
C ARG A 65 5.23 3.03 10.48
N LEU A 66 6.00 2.03 10.06
CA LEU A 66 5.72 1.21 8.88
C LEU A 66 4.38 0.49 9.01
N ALA A 67 4.12 -0.17 10.15
CA ALA A 67 2.86 -0.84 10.39
C ALA A 67 1.66 0.12 10.32
N GLN A 68 1.78 1.31 10.94
CA GLN A 68 0.74 2.33 10.88
C GLN A 68 0.54 2.86 9.46
N ILE A 69 1.63 3.19 8.75
CA ILE A 69 1.58 3.68 7.37
C ILE A 69 0.91 2.64 6.49
N MET A 70 1.26 1.36 6.59
CA MET A 70 0.61 0.26 5.87
C MET A 70 -0.90 0.22 6.11
N ASN A 71 -1.33 0.32 7.37
CA ASN A 71 -2.76 0.34 7.74
C ASN A 71 -3.50 1.57 7.21
N ASN A 72 -2.78 2.67 6.96
CA ASN A 72 -3.35 3.92 6.49
C ASN A 72 -3.32 4.06 4.96
N LEU A 73 -2.66 3.15 4.25
CA LEU A 73 -2.64 3.15 2.78
C LEU A 73 -4.04 2.95 2.19
N HIS A 74 -4.19 3.35 0.94
CA HIS A 74 -5.40 3.07 0.20
C HIS A 74 -5.58 1.55 0.03
N PRO A 75 -6.80 0.98 0.21
CA PRO A 75 -7.02 -0.48 0.21
C PRO A 75 -6.44 -1.21 -1.01
N HIS A 76 -6.58 -0.63 -2.19
CA HIS A 76 -6.01 -1.20 -3.43
C HIS A 76 -4.47 -1.36 -3.39
N LEU A 77 -3.75 -0.47 -2.70
CA LEU A 77 -2.31 -0.64 -2.49
C LEU A 77 -2.04 -1.65 -1.37
N GLN A 78 -2.82 -1.64 -0.28
CA GLN A 78 -2.70 -2.63 0.79
C GLN A 78 -2.80 -4.06 0.25
N ASP A 79 -3.82 -4.36 -0.55
CA ASP A 79 -4.04 -5.69 -1.13
C ASP A 79 -2.82 -6.20 -1.92
N ARG A 80 -2.16 -5.31 -2.66
CA ARG A 80 -0.98 -5.65 -3.46
C ARG A 80 0.29 -5.76 -2.62
N LEU A 81 0.44 -4.88 -1.64
CA LEU A 81 1.65 -4.79 -0.82
C LEU A 81 1.71 -5.86 0.27
N ASN A 82 0.56 -6.33 0.74
CA ASN A 82 0.45 -7.46 1.69
C ASN A 82 0.98 -8.79 1.13
N LEU A 83 1.22 -8.87 -0.19
CA LEU A 83 1.87 -10.02 -0.82
C LEU A 83 3.39 -10.06 -0.59
N PHE A 84 3.97 -8.99 -0.05
CA PHE A 84 5.40 -8.84 0.15
C PHE A 84 5.73 -8.65 1.62
N ASP A 85 6.87 -9.22 2.05
CA ASP A 85 7.43 -8.99 3.39
C ASP A 85 8.25 -7.70 3.39
N ILE A 86 7.59 -6.57 3.61
CA ILE A 86 8.19 -5.23 3.61
C ILE A 86 8.72 -4.91 5.01
N LYS A 87 10.01 -4.62 5.13
CA LYS A 87 10.69 -4.47 6.43
C LYS A 87 11.00 -3.03 6.83
N ASN A 88 11.06 -2.13 5.85
CA ASN A 88 11.43 -0.73 6.04
C ASN A 88 10.67 0.18 5.07
N LEU A 89 10.75 1.49 5.29
CA LEU A 89 10.02 2.47 4.49
C LEU A 89 10.54 2.61 3.05
N ASP A 90 11.81 2.28 2.80
CA ASP A 90 12.39 2.34 1.45
C ASP A 90 11.92 1.19 0.57
N GLU A 91 11.79 -0.01 1.14
CA GLU A 91 11.13 -1.15 0.50
C GLU A 91 9.66 -0.83 0.22
N LEU A 92 8.95 -0.24 1.19
CA LEU A 92 7.55 0.17 1.00
C LEU A 92 7.42 1.13 -0.19
N ARG A 93 8.27 2.15 -0.25
CA ARG A 93 8.30 3.12 -1.35
C ARG A 93 8.55 2.43 -2.69
N THR A 94 9.55 1.55 -2.74
CA THR A 94 9.93 0.83 -3.96
C THR A 94 8.80 -0.07 -4.47
N MET A 95 8.17 -0.83 -3.57
CA MET A 95 7.08 -1.74 -3.92
C MET A 95 5.79 -1.00 -4.22
N GLY A 96 5.50 0.08 -3.49
CA GLY A 96 4.36 0.96 -3.73
C GLY A 96 4.38 1.56 -5.13
N ARG A 97 5.53 2.10 -5.57
CA ARG A 97 5.70 2.64 -6.94
C ARG A 97 5.43 1.57 -8.01
N LYS A 98 5.90 0.34 -7.80
CA LYS A 98 5.63 -0.78 -8.73
C LYS A 98 4.13 -1.11 -8.77
N ALA A 99 3.47 -1.14 -7.61
CA ALA A 99 2.04 -1.40 -7.51
C ALA A 99 1.20 -0.31 -8.19
N GLU A 100 1.57 0.97 -8.04
CA GLU A 100 0.95 2.10 -8.73
C GLU A 100 1.14 2.02 -10.25
N ALA A 101 2.37 1.76 -10.72
CA ALA A 101 2.64 1.57 -12.15
C ALA A 101 1.79 0.44 -12.77
N GLY A 102 1.58 -0.65 -12.02
CA GLY A 102 0.67 -1.72 -12.43
C GLY A 102 -0.80 -1.28 -12.51
N ARG A 103 -1.23 -0.37 -11.63
CA ARG A 103 -2.61 0.18 -11.65
C ARG A 103 -2.88 0.96 -12.94
N PHE A 104 -1.94 1.81 -13.36
CA PHE A 104 -2.06 2.55 -14.62
C PHE A 104 -2.25 1.62 -15.82
N ARG A 105 -1.59 0.45 -15.82
CA ARG A 105 -1.75 -0.56 -16.88
C ARG A 105 -3.10 -1.27 -16.82
N TYR A 106 -3.63 -1.53 -15.63
CA TYR A 106 -4.93 -2.15 -15.45
C TYR A 106 -6.09 -1.26 -15.92
N ALA A 107 -5.95 0.07 -15.80
CA ALA A 107 -6.93 1.03 -16.32
C ALA A 107 -7.11 0.93 -17.85
N PHE A 108 -6.14 0.34 -18.56
CA PHE A 108 -6.20 0.10 -20.01
C PHE A 108 -5.96 -1.38 -20.31
N PRO A 109 -6.96 -2.25 -20.07
CA PRO A 109 -6.80 -3.69 -20.22
C PRO A 109 -6.45 -4.04 -21.67
N ARG A 110 -5.41 -4.86 -21.86
CA ARG A 110 -5.10 -5.43 -23.16
C ARG A 110 -6.17 -6.46 -23.50
N GLN A 111 -6.77 -6.32 -24.68
CA GLN A 111 -7.69 -7.32 -25.21
C GLN A 111 -6.91 -8.56 -25.64
N THR A 112 -7.50 -9.74 -25.51
CA THR A 112 -6.94 -10.96 -26.06
C THR A 112 -6.85 -10.84 -27.59
N PRO A 113 -5.77 -11.31 -28.21
CA PRO A 113 -5.67 -11.34 -29.68
C PRO A 113 -6.84 -12.10 -30.29
N ARG A 114 -7.39 -11.61 -31.41
CA ARG A 114 -8.44 -12.31 -32.17
C ARG A 114 -7.88 -13.61 -32.73
N SER A 115 -8.66 -14.70 -32.73
CA SER A 115 -8.18 -16.06 -33.09
C SER A 115 -7.46 -16.14 -34.43
N ASN A 116 -7.84 -15.31 -35.39
CA ASN A 116 -7.31 -15.32 -36.76
C ASN A 116 -5.90 -14.69 -36.86
N ALA A 117 -5.41 -14.09 -35.78
CA ALA A 117 -4.07 -13.50 -35.68
C ALA A 117 -3.15 -14.31 -34.73
N ILE A 118 -3.60 -15.47 -34.27
CA ILE A 118 -2.86 -16.31 -33.32
C ILE A 118 -2.07 -17.36 -34.09
N LEU A 119 -0.75 -17.38 -33.88
CA LEU A 119 0.16 -18.35 -34.50
C LEU A 119 -0.15 -19.79 -34.07
N GLU A 120 -0.57 -19.98 -32.81
CA GLU A 120 -0.87 -21.27 -32.19
C GLU A 120 -2.32 -21.30 -31.66
N PRO A 121 -3.33 -21.55 -32.51
CA PRO A 121 -4.74 -21.50 -32.12
C PRO A 121 -5.17 -22.53 -31.06
N ASP A 122 -4.40 -23.60 -30.90
CA ASP A 122 -4.65 -24.63 -29.88
C ASP A 122 -4.21 -24.21 -28.48
N LEU A 123 -3.29 -23.24 -28.38
CA LEU A 123 -2.87 -22.63 -27.12
C LEU A 123 -3.63 -21.32 -26.82
N ALA A 124 -4.47 -20.86 -27.75
CA ALA A 124 -5.25 -19.64 -27.58
C ALA A 124 -6.21 -19.77 -26.39
N TYR A 125 -6.31 -18.72 -25.57
CA TYR A 125 -7.33 -18.63 -24.54
C TYR A 125 -8.73 -18.73 -25.17
N ARG A 126 -9.51 -19.73 -24.72
CA ARG A 126 -10.92 -19.89 -25.09
C ARG A 126 -11.76 -19.63 -23.86
N GLU A 127 -12.67 -18.68 -23.96
CA GLU A 127 -13.61 -18.41 -22.88
C GLU A 127 -14.40 -19.68 -22.54
N PRO A 128 -14.54 -20.04 -21.26
CA PRO A 128 -15.35 -21.19 -20.87
C PRO A 128 -16.80 -20.96 -21.32
N THR A 129 -17.22 -21.65 -22.37
CA THR A 129 -18.62 -21.60 -22.80
C THR A 129 -19.49 -22.17 -21.69
N GLY A 130 -20.35 -21.34 -21.10
CA GLY A 130 -21.32 -21.76 -20.10
C GLY A 130 -22.11 -22.99 -20.57
N ARG A 131 -22.12 -24.03 -19.72
CA ARG A 131 -22.90 -25.28 -19.76
C ARG A 131 -23.82 -25.47 -20.99
N ARG A 132 -23.47 -26.41 -21.86
CA ARG A 132 -24.45 -27.20 -22.61
C ARG A 132 -24.28 -28.68 -22.28
N GLY A 133 -25.31 -29.26 -21.66
CA GLY A 133 -25.65 -30.67 -21.74
C GLY A 133 -24.72 -31.67 -21.06
N VAL A 134 -25.19 -32.21 -19.95
CA VAL A 134 -24.80 -33.54 -19.45
C VAL A 134 -24.81 -34.54 -20.61
N THR A 135 -23.66 -35.11 -20.95
CA THR A 135 -23.58 -36.47 -21.49
C THR A 135 -22.55 -37.22 -20.67
N ALA A 136 -23.00 -38.37 -20.17
CA ALA A 136 -22.34 -39.18 -19.16
C ALA A 136 -20.89 -39.51 -19.52
N GLY A 137 -20.01 -39.35 -18.53
CA GLY A 137 -18.68 -39.93 -18.59
C GLY A 137 -18.78 -41.44 -18.77
N ARG A 138 -18.30 -41.95 -19.90
CA ARG A 138 -17.85 -43.34 -19.99
C ARG A 138 -16.57 -43.44 -19.19
N VAL A 139 -16.65 -44.06 -18.03
CA VAL A 139 -15.50 -44.51 -17.25
C VAL A 139 -14.71 -45.48 -18.14
N CYS A 140 -13.46 -45.16 -18.41
CA CYS A 140 -12.53 -46.08 -19.08
C CYS A 140 -12.15 -47.15 -18.05
N SER A 141 -12.70 -48.36 -18.21
CA SER A 141 -12.31 -49.54 -17.43
C SER A 141 -10.90 -49.97 -17.84
N ILE A 142 -9.96 -49.87 -16.90
CA ILE A 142 -8.63 -50.46 -17.01
C ILE A 142 -8.76 -51.92 -16.57
N GLN A 143 -8.56 -52.86 -17.50
CA GLN A 143 -8.41 -54.29 -17.19
C GLN A 143 -6.93 -54.58 -16.94
N PRO A 144 -6.54 -55.18 -15.80
CA PRO A 144 -5.19 -55.67 -15.61
C PRO A 144 -5.00 -57.04 -16.31
N LYS A 145 -3.77 -57.28 -16.79
CA LYS A 145 -3.31 -58.56 -17.32
C LYS A 145 -3.05 -59.56 -16.21
#